data_AF-A0A2N7YE95-F1
#
_entry.id   AF-A0A2N7YE95-F1
#
_cell.length_a   1.000
_cell.length_b   1.000
_cell.length_c   1.000
_cell.angle_alpha   90.00
_cell.angle_beta   90.00
_cell.angle_gamma   90.00
#
_symmetry.space_group_name_H-M   'P 1'
#
loop_
_entity.id
_entity.type
_entity.pdbx_description
1 polymer ?
#
loop_
_entity_poly.entity_id
_entity_poly.type
_entity_poly.pdbx_seq_one_letter_code
_entity_poly.pdbx_strand_id
1 'polypeptide(L)'
;SKAIEVIGGAAKGKAIIVMNPAEPPLIMRDTVFVLSEAADQALVEASIVEMAAAVQAYVPGYRLKQNVQFDVIPADAPLNIPGLGKFSGLKTSVFLEVEGAAHYLPAYAGNLDIMTSAALATAERMAQSMQQA
;
A
#
# COMPACT_ATOMS: atom_id res chain seq x y z
N SER A 1 10.62 -1.71 -6.95
CA SER A 1 10.38 -2.91 -6.13
C SER A 1 11.26 -2.97 -4.88
N LYS A 2 12.55 -2.61 -4.93
CA LYS A 2 13.47 -2.70 -3.78
C LYS A 2 12.94 -2.13 -2.46
N ALA A 3 12.22 -1.01 -2.47
CA ALA A 3 11.63 -0.45 -1.24
C ALA A 3 10.58 -1.37 -0.58
N ILE A 4 9.84 -2.17 -1.36
CA ILE A 4 8.92 -3.20 -0.84
C ILE A 4 9.72 -4.26 -0.06
N GLU A 5 10.95 -4.53 -0.48
CA GLU A 5 11.84 -5.48 0.20
C GLU A 5 12.50 -4.85 1.43
N VAL A 6 13.14 -3.69 1.26
CA VAL A 6 13.96 -3.03 2.29
C VAL A 6 13.11 -2.39 3.39
N ILE A 7 12.00 -1.74 3.03
CA ILE A 7 11.13 -1.02 3.98
C ILE A 7 9.90 -1.86 4.33
N GLY A 8 9.28 -2.49 3.32
CA GLY A 8 8.10 -3.34 3.51
C GLY A 8 8.40 -4.72 4.11
N GLY A 9 9.66 -5.15 4.15
CA GLY A 9 10.08 -6.42 4.74
C GLY A 9 9.79 -7.66 3.89
N ALA A 10 9.30 -7.51 2.65
CA ALA A 10 9.05 -8.65 1.79
C ALA A 10 10.37 -9.30 1.32
N ALA A 11 10.46 -10.63 1.34
CA ALA A 11 11.61 -11.34 0.77
C ALA A 11 11.77 -11.07 -0.75
N LYS A 12 10.66 -10.80 -1.45
CA LYS A 12 10.66 -10.36 -2.84
C LYS A 12 9.60 -9.30 -3.10
N GLY A 13 9.99 -8.22 -3.78
CA GLY A 13 9.10 -7.16 -4.23
C GLY A 13 8.89 -7.17 -5.75
N LYS A 14 7.67 -6.82 -6.17
CA LYS A 14 7.33 -6.49 -7.55
C LYS A 14 6.41 -5.27 -7.56
N ALA A 15 6.62 -4.37 -8.52
CA ALA A 15 5.76 -3.21 -8.73
C ALA A 15 5.37 -3.15 -10.20
N ILE A 16 4.12 -2.79 -10.48
CA ILE A 16 3.59 -2.56 -11.82
C ILE A 16 2.87 -1.21 -11.78
N ILE A 17 3.08 -0.39 -12.81
CA ILE A 17 2.34 0.85 -13.02
C ILE A 17 1.54 0.73 -14.32
N VAL A 18 0.29 1.16 -14.28
CA VAL A 18 -0.62 1.16 -15.42
C VAL A 18 -1.14 2.57 -15.61
N MET A 19 -1.09 3.08 -16.85
CA MET A 19 -1.70 4.35 -17.21
C MET A 19 -2.99 4.09 -17.97
N ASN A 20 -4.06 4.80 -17.60
CA ASN A 20 -5.38 4.67 -18.21
C ASN A 20 -5.89 6.06 -18.63
N PRO A 21 -6.09 6.33 -19.93
CA PRO A 21 -6.52 7.62 -20.45
C PRO A 21 -8.05 7.80 -20.49
N ALA A 22 -8.80 7.11 -19.63
CA ALA A 22 -10.26 7.21 -19.59
C ALA A 22 -10.75 8.63 -19.21
N GLU A 23 -11.95 8.97 -19.69
CA GLU A 23 -12.67 10.20 -19.37
C GLU A 23 -14.05 9.87 -18.75
N PRO A 24 -14.40 10.35 -17.55
CA PRO A 24 -13.58 11.25 -16.70
C PRO A 24 -12.31 10.55 -16.15
N PRO A 25 -11.25 11.31 -15.80
CA PRO A 25 -10.01 10.73 -15.30
C PRO A 25 -10.25 9.90 -14.03
N LEU A 26 -9.58 8.75 -13.95
CA LEU A 26 -9.76 7.82 -12.86
C LEU A 26 -9.02 8.29 -11.60
N ILE A 27 -9.66 8.13 -10.44
CA ILE A 27 -9.00 8.23 -9.13
C ILE A 27 -7.87 7.19 -9.08
N MET A 28 -6.73 7.56 -8.48
CA MET A 28 -5.63 6.64 -8.25
C MET A 28 -6.09 5.39 -7.49
N ARG A 29 -5.70 4.22 -7.99
CA ARG A 29 -5.94 2.92 -7.37
C ARG A 29 -4.62 2.20 -7.17
N ASP A 30 -4.46 1.62 -5.99
CA ASP A 30 -3.37 0.70 -5.69
C ASP A 30 -3.96 -0.63 -5.27
N THR A 31 -3.35 -1.72 -5.72
CA THR A 31 -3.69 -3.06 -5.27
C THR A 31 -2.42 -3.71 -4.75
N VAL A 32 -2.45 -4.12 -3.50
CA VAL A 32 -1.33 -4.78 -2.84
C VAL A 32 -1.67 -6.25 -2.65
N PHE A 33 -0.86 -7.12 -3.24
CA PHE A 33 -0.89 -8.55 -2.99
C PHE A 33 0.30 -8.93 -2.13
N VAL A 34 0.02 -9.50 -0.96
CA VAL A 34 1.04 -10.05 -0.06
C VAL A 34 0.84 -11.55 0.05
N LEU A 35 1.94 -12.29 -0.08
CA LEU A 35 2.00 -13.71 0.22
C LEU A 35 2.86 -13.89 1.46
N SER A 36 2.24 -14.28 2.57
CA SER A 36 2.89 -14.53 3.85
C SER A 36 2.78 -15.99 4.26
N GLU A 37 3.47 -16.35 5.34
CA GLU A 37 3.13 -17.55 6.10
C GLU A 37 1.67 -17.47 6.61
N ALA A 38 1.17 -18.60 7.13
CA ALA A 38 -0.15 -18.63 7.74
C ALA A 38 -0.23 -17.62 8.90
N ALA A 39 -1.25 -16.79 8.88
CA ALA A 39 -1.46 -15.72 9.86
C ALA A 39 -2.94 -15.61 10.21
N ASP A 40 -3.22 -15.03 11.39
CA ASP A 40 -4.58 -14.68 11.79
C ASP A 40 -5.08 -13.50 10.94
N GLN A 41 -6.16 -13.75 10.20
CA GLN A 41 -6.73 -12.76 9.28
C GLN A 41 -7.24 -11.51 10.00
N ALA A 42 -7.78 -11.65 11.21
CA ALA A 42 -8.30 -10.52 11.98
C ALA A 42 -7.16 -9.62 12.48
N LEU A 43 -6.04 -10.21 12.89
CA LEU A 43 -4.84 -9.43 13.26
C LEU A 43 -4.24 -8.71 12.06
N VAL A 44 -4.18 -9.36 10.90
CA VAL A 44 -3.71 -8.75 9.65
C VAL A 44 -4.62 -7.59 9.24
N GLU A 45 -5.94 -7.79 9.27
CA GLU A 45 -6.91 -6.75 8.93
C GLU A 45 -6.83 -5.56 9.88
N ALA A 46 -6.76 -5.80 11.20
CA ALA A 46 -6.61 -4.74 12.19
C ALA A 46 -5.34 -3.90 11.96
N SER A 47 -4.21 -4.55 11.67
CA SER A 47 -2.95 -3.88 11.36
C SER A 47 -3.04 -3.03 10.08
N ILE A 48 -3.72 -3.53 9.04
CA ILE A 48 -3.93 -2.78 7.79
C ILE A 48 -4.82 -1.56 8.02
N VAL A 49 -5.87 -1.69 8.82
CA VAL A 49 -6.77 -0.58 9.17
C VAL A 49 -6.03 0.49 9.98
N GLU A 50 -5.22 0.09 10.95
CA GLU A 50 -4.36 1.00 11.72
C GLU A 50 -3.39 1.75 10.80
N MET A 51 -2.72 1.03 9.89
CA MET A 51 -1.79 1.65 8.93
C MET A 51 -2.52 2.62 7.99
N ALA A 52 -3.71 2.27 7.50
CA ALA A 52 -4.50 3.17 6.67
C ALA A 52 -4.87 4.46 7.41
N ALA A 53 -5.25 4.37 8.69
CA ALA A 53 -5.51 5.53 9.52
C ALA A 53 -4.24 6.37 9.77
N ALA A 54 -3.08 5.75 9.95
CA ALA A 54 -1.80 6.45 10.08
C ALA A 54 -1.43 7.21 8.81
N VAL A 55 -1.67 6.64 7.62
CA VAL A 55 -1.46 7.33 6.34
C VAL A 55 -2.45 8.47 6.14
N GLN A 56 -3.71 8.28 6.54
CA GLN A 56 -4.74 9.30 6.47
C GLN A 56 -4.38 10.58 7.25
N ALA A 57 -3.57 10.47 8.31
CA ALA A 57 -3.13 11.62 9.09
C ALA A 57 -2.35 12.66 8.25
N TYR A 58 -1.68 12.23 7.17
CA TYR A 58 -0.97 13.13 6.26
C TYR A 58 -1.51 13.10 4.82
N VAL A 59 -2.37 12.15 4.45
CA VAL A 59 -3.10 12.11 3.16
C VAL A 59 -4.57 11.75 3.40
N PRO A 60 -5.45 12.74 3.67
CA PRO A 60 -6.83 12.47 4.09
C PRO A 60 -7.65 11.62 3.11
N GLY A 61 -7.35 11.69 1.81
CA GLY A 61 -8.05 10.92 0.78
C GLY A 61 -7.56 9.48 0.58
N TYR A 62 -6.52 9.04 1.29
CA TYR A 62 -6.04 7.65 1.26
C TYR A 62 -7.02 6.74 2.01
N ARG A 63 -7.57 5.70 1.36
CA ARG A 63 -8.54 4.81 2.03
C ARG A 63 -8.59 3.41 1.42
N LEU A 64 -9.07 2.47 2.22
CA LEU A 64 -9.49 1.17 1.73
C LEU A 64 -10.74 1.34 0.85
N LYS A 65 -10.66 0.86 -0.40
CA LYS A 65 -11.80 0.80 -1.32
C LYS A 65 -12.69 -0.41 -1.05
N GLN A 66 -12.11 -1.47 -0.51
CA GLN A 66 -12.79 -2.71 -0.17
C GLN A 66 -12.27 -3.21 1.18
N ASN A 67 -13.05 -4.06 1.85
CA ASN A 67 -12.53 -4.84 2.98
C ASN A 67 -11.32 -5.66 2.52
N VAL A 68 -10.41 -5.95 3.46
CA VAL A 68 -9.24 -6.77 3.16
C VAL A 68 -9.70 -8.16 2.73
N GLN A 69 -9.17 -8.66 1.61
CA GLN A 69 -9.53 -9.98 1.09
C GLN A 69 -8.43 -10.98 1.42
N PHE A 70 -8.82 -12.20 1.77
CA PHE A 70 -7.92 -13.26 2.17
C PHE A 70 -8.18 -14.53 1.35
N ASP A 71 -7.11 -15.12 0.82
CA ASP A 71 -7.13 -16.45 0.24
C ASP A 71 -6.13 -17.33 1.02
N VAL A 72 -6.60 -18.41 1.63
CA VAL A 72 -5.71 -19.39 2.27
C VAL A 72 -5.09 -20.28 1.18
N ILE A 73 -3.77 -20.41 1.19
CA ILE A 73 -3.01 -21.26 0.27
C ILE A 73 -2.54 -22.47 1.07
N PRO A 74 -3.19 -23.64 0.91
CA PRO A 74 -2.88 -24.80 1.72
C PRO A 74 -1.56 -25.45 1.28
N ALA A 75 -0.90 -26.15 2.21
CA ALA A 75 0.44 -26.73 1.96
C ALA A 75 0.41 -27.92 0.97
N ASP A 76 -0.73 -28.58 0.81
CA ASP A 76 -0.95 -29.68 -0.14
C ASP A 76 -1.22 -29.19 -1.57
N ALA A 77 -1.63 -27.92 -1.74
CA ALA A 77 -1.77 -27.25 -3.04
C ALA A 77 -1.06 -25.88 -3.04
N PRO A 78 0.29 -25.86 -2.95
CA PRO A 78 1.05 -24.62 -2.82
C PRO A 78 1.08 -23.81 -4.12
N LEU A 79 1.16 -22.49 -3.99
CA LEU A 79 1.33 -21.57 -5.10
C LEU A 79 2.78 -21.62 -5.61
N ASN A 80 2.97 -21.90 -6.90
CA ASN A 80 4.29 -21.85 -7.53
C ASN A 80 4.56 -20.46 -8.11
N ILE A 81 5.63 -19.82 -7.66
CA ILE A 81 6.18 -18.59 -8.27
C ILE A 81 7.45 -18.99 -9.03
N PRO A 82 7.44 -18.98 -10.38
CA PRO A 82 8.59 -19.38 -11.18
C PRO A 82 9.85 -18.59 -10.81
N GLY A 83 10.95 -19.31 -10.56
CA GLY A 83 12.23 -18.73 -10.17
C GLY A 83 12.36 -18.35 -8.69
N LEU A 84 11.29 -18.48 -7.89
CA LEU A 84 11.33 -18.24 -6.44
C LEU A 84 11.05 -19.49 -5.62
N GLY A 85 10.05 -20.29 -6.01
CA GLY A 85 9.69 -21.52 -5.32
C GLY A 85 8.20 -21.72 -5.15
N LYS A 86 7.85 -22.68 -4.29
CA LYS A 86 6.48 -23.02 -3.91
C LYS A 86 6.18 -22.51 -2.51
N PHE A 87 5.03 -21.89 -2.34
CA PHE A 87 4.65 -21.20 -1.12
C PHE A 87 3.25 -21.62 -0.67
N SER A 88 3.05 -21.67 0.64
CA SER A 88 1.76 -21.88 1.30
C SER A 88 1.62 -20.86 2.43
N GLY A 89 0.42 -20.68 2.94
CA GLY A 89 0.13 -19.69 3.97
C GLY A 89 -1.07 -18.83 3.60
N LEU A 90 -0.91 -17.52 3.64
CA LEU A 90 -2.00 -16.57 3.46
C LEU A 90 -1.67 -15.59 2.33
N LYS A 91 -2.58 -15.45 1.38
CA LYS A 91 -2.58 -14.35 0.43
C LYS A 91 -3.54 -13.26 0.93
N THR A 92 -3.01 -12.07 1.11
CA THR A 92 -3.78 -10.87 1.47
C THR A 92 -3.85 -9.95 0.27
N SER A 93 -5.06 -9.50 -0.07
CA SER A 93 -5.30 -8.54 -1.14
C SER A 93 -5.91 -7.26 -0.56
N VAL A 94 -5.20 -6.15 -0.71
CA VAL A 94 -5.63 -4.83 -0.25
C VAL A 94 -5.94 -3.95 -1.45
N PHE A 95 -7.13 -3.37 -1.48
CA PHE A 95 -7.58 -2.48 -2.55
C PHE A 95 -7.70 -1.07 -2.00
N LEU A 96 -6.86 -0.18 -2.50
CA LEU A 96 -6.78 1.21 -2.07
C LEU A 96 -7.33 2.13 -3.14
N GLU A 97 -7.84 3.27 -2.72
CA GLU A 97 -7.99 4.45 -3.56
C GLU A 97 -7.41 5.67 -2.85
N VAL A 98 -6.83 6.58 -3.62
CA VAL A 98 -6.21 7.79 -3.11
C VAL A 98 -6.81 8.99 -3.82
N GLU A 99 -7.59 9.76 -3.09
CA GLU A 99 -8.12 11.04 -3.52
C GLU A 99 -7.15 12.15 -3.11
N GLY A 100 -6.80 13.03 -4.05
CA GLY A 100 -5.96 14.19 -3.78
C GLY A 100 -6.76 15.35 -3.18
N ALA A 101 -6.09 16.24 -2.44
CA ALA A 101 -6.61 17.48 -1.88
C ALA A 101 -6.88 18.57 -2.93
N ALA A 102 -6.57 18.27 -4.21
CA ALA A 102 -6.75 19.15 -5.35
C ALA A 102 -5.98 20.48 -5.29
N HIS A 103 -4.78 20.47 -4.68
CA HIS A 103 -3.93 21.66 -4.58
C HIS A 103 -3.42 22.19 -5.93
N TYR A 104 -3.23 21.30 -6.91
CA TYR A 104 -2.71 21.65 -8.24
C TYR A 104 -3.51 21.00 -9.38
N LEU A 105 -3.60 19.68 -9.40
CA LEU A 105 -4.52 18.94 -10.28
C LEU A 105 -5.82 18.62 -9.53
N PRO A 106 -6.92 18.26 -10.22
CA PRO A 106 -8.16 17.86 -9.55
C PRO A 106 -7.99 16.62 -8.66
N ALA A 107 -8.99 16.33 -7.84
CA ALA A 107 -8.94 15.30 -6.79
C ALA A 107 -8.64 13.87 -7.27
N TYR A 108 -8.76 13.56 -8.57
CA TYR A 108 -8.35 12.27 -9.12
C TYR A 108 -6.83 12.02 -9.00
N ALA A 109 -6.02 13.08 -8.91
CA ALA A 109 -4.57 13.03 -8.93
C ALA A 109 -3.94 12.77 -7.54
N GLY A 110 -4.52 11.85 -6.76
CA GLY A 110 -3.99 11.48 -5.43
C GLY A 110 -2.58 10.88 -5.45
N ASN A 111 -2.09 10.48 -6.63
CA ASN A 111 -0.71 10.03 -6.85
C ASN A 111 0.32 11.14 -6.63
N LEU A 112 -0.05 12.41 -6.83
CA LEU A 112 0.82 13.53 -6.48
C LEU A 112 0.84 13.73 -4.97
N ASP A 113 -0.34 13.81 -4.36
CA ASP A 113 -0.54 14.13 -2.95
C ASP A 113 0.11 13.09 -2.02
N ILE A 114 0.04 11.80 -2.35
CA ILE A 114 0.69 10.75 -1.54
C ILE A 114 2.21 10.92 -1.49
N MET A 115 2.81 11.41 -2.59
CA MET A 115 4.25 11.61 -2.68
C MET A 115 4.68 12.94 -2.04
N THR A 116 3.97 14.03 -2.32
CA THR A 116 4.33 15.37 -1.82
C THR A 116 4.09 15.49 -0.31
N SER A 117 3.01 14.89 0.20
CA SER A 117 2.71 14.91 1.64
C SER A 117 3.72 14.09 2.44
N ALA A 118 4.14 12.92 1.92
CA ALA A 118 5.19 12.12 2.55
C ALA A 118 6.55 12.85 2.57
N ALA A 119 6.89 13.56 1.49
CA ALA A 119 8.12 14.36 1.42
C ALA A 119 8.09 15.52 2.43
N LEU A 120 6.97 16.23 2.52
CA LEU A 120 6.77 17.32 3.48
C LEU A 120 6.86 16.81 4.93
N ALA A 121 6.11 15.78 5.28
CA ALA A 121 6.12 15.20 6.63
C ALA A 121 7.51 14.71 7.05
N THR A 122 8.29 14.17 6.11
CA THR A 122 9.69 13.77 6.36
C THR A 122 10.55 14.98 6.70
N ALA A 123 10.47 16.05 5.90
CA ALA A 123 11.26 17.26 6.12
C ALA A 123 10.86 17.98 7.42
N GLU A 124 9.57 18.06 7.72
CA GLU A 124 9.06 18.64 8.97
C GLU A 124 9.58 17.88 10.19
N ARG A 125 9.58 16.54 10.14
CA ARG A 125 10.11 15.73 11.25
C ARG A 125 11.59 15.95 11.48
N MET A 126 12.39 16.07 10.41
CA MET A 126 13.81 16.41 10.50
C MET A 126 14.02 17.82 11.05
N ALA A 127 13.27 18.81 10.57
CA ALA A 127 13.36 20.18 11.07
C ALA A 127 13.04 20.26 12.55
N GLN A 128 11.99 19.56 13.00
CA GLN A 128 11.61 19.50 14.40
C GLN A 128 12.70 18.85 15.28
N SER A 129 13.35 17.77 14.82
CA SER A 129 14.42 17.15 15.59
C SER A 129 15.68 18.02 15.68
N MET A 130 16.00 18.78 14.63
CA MET A 130 17.12 19.72 14.62
C MET A 130 16.88 20.94 15.52
N GLN A 131 15.63 21.38 15.69
CA GLN A 131 15.28 22.50 16.57
C GLN A 131 15.21 22.13 18.07
N GLN A 132 15.08 20.84 18.37
CA GLN A 132 14.96 20.32 19.74
C GLN A 132 16.28 19.75 20.30
N ALA A 133 17.35 19.75 19.49
CA ALA A 133 18.71 19.35 19.87
C ALA A 133 19.53 20.57 20.34
#